data_AF-A0A821UH31-F1
#
_entry.id   AF-A0A821UH31-F1
#
_cell.length_a   1.000
_cell.length_b   1.000
_cell.length_c   1.000
_cell.angle_alpha   90.00
_cell.angle_beta   90.00
_cell.angle_gamma   90.00
#
_symmetry.space_group_name_H-M   'P 1'
#
loop_
_entity.id
_entity.type
_entity.pdbx_description
1 polymer ?
#
loop_
_entity_poly.entity_id
_entity_poly.type
_entity_poly.pdbx_seq_one_letter_code
_entity_poly.pdbx_strand_id
1 'polypeptide(L)'
;MKQCNANSSIADILPDSSTFFLLANVSNAQGGSETTAARLVICTHRQLSSQQLQQKRTQRVFGNIERQIRQKEIILTPDESYETFRGVGTILRLGQDFDFYDWKISVKSVLKIPGSWHFQFNLSKRFMIRKDHNNRVAVKGEPNYDTDTINFGNVFKTGKTASDIEPTKLNVGAEVKPAKLQDINKLLVKHLGIEWRNRKFLNFFLNLLATDAGQPNDIPDSTQTHSSTETDDENTLMEEITDDQNSRLNV
;
A
#
# COMPACT_ATOMS: atom_id res chain seq x y z
N MET A 1 0.75 2.00 -29.61
CA MET A 1 0.96 1.57 -28.21
C MET A 1 2.43 1.17 -28.08
N LYS A 2 3.23 1.88 -27.28
CA LYS A 2 4.61 1.49 -27.01
C LYS A 2 4.57 0.38 -25.95
N GLN A 3 5.08 -0.80 -26.29
CA GLN A 3 5.33 -1.85 -25.31
C GLN A 3 6.37 -1.32 -24.31
N CYS A 4 5.98 -1.14 -23.05
CA CYS A 4 6.94 -0.89 -21.98
C CYS A 4 7.65 -2.21 -21.69
N ASN A 5 8.90 -2.33 -22.13
CA ASN A 5 9.75 -3.46 -21.78
C ASN A 5 9.97 -3.47 -20.26
N ALA A 6 9.58 -4.57 -19.58
CA ALA A 6 9.75 -4.73 -18.13
C ALA A 6 11.22 -4.79 -17.66
N ASN A 7 12.17 -4.74 -18.61
CA ASN A 7 13.62 -4.77 -18.35
C ASN A 7 14.27 -3.38 -18.38
N SER A 8 13.51 -2.28 -18.51
CA SER A 8 14.09 -0.95 -18.37
C SER A 8 14.43 -0.71 -16.90
N SER A 9 15.73 -0.58 -16.62
CA SER A 9 16.24 -0.20 -15.30
C SER A 9 15.63 1.15 -14.90
N ILE A 10 15.25 1.29 -13.63
CA ILE A 10 14.78 2.57 -13.07
C ILE A 10 15.79 3.71 -13.31
N ALA A 11 17.05 3.37 -13.58
CA ALA A 11 18.13 4.29 -13.90
C ALA A 11 17.99 4.98 -15.27
N ASP A 12 17.20 4.45 -16.22
CA ASP A 12 17.11 4.98 -17.59
C ASP A 12 16.04 6.10 -17.74
N ILE A 13 15.34 6.44 -16.65
CA ILE A 13 14.20 7.37 -16.66
C ILE A 13 14.58 8.76 -16.13
N LEU A 14 15.80 8.95 -15.59
CA LEU A 14 16.21 10.21 -14.97
C LEU A 14 17.21 10.97 -15.86
N PRO A 15 16.84 12.13 -16.43
CA PRO A 15 17.79 12.98 -17.16
C PRO A 15 18.82 13.59 -16.19
N ASP A 16 20.07 13.70 -16.66
CA ASP A 16 21.31 14.02 -15.90
C ASP A 16 21.34 15.37 -15.13
N SER A 17 20.25 16.15 -15.09
CA SER A 17 20.25 17.50 -14.50
C SER A 17 18.88 17.98 -13.99
N SER A 18 17.99 17.09 -13.54
CA SER A 18 16.67 17.50 -13.04
C SER A 18 16.58 17.50 -11.52
N THR A 19 16.35 18.68 -10.93
CA THR A 19 16.01 18.85 -9.52
C THR A 19 14.54 18.47 -9.32
N PHE A 20 14.28 17.33 -8.67
CA PHE A 20 12.93 16.87 -8.35
C PHE A 20 12.53 17.32 -6.94
N PHE A 21 11.37 17.95 -6.81
CA PHE A 21 10.78 18.29 -5.51
C PHE A 21 9.84 17.15 -5.06
N LEU A 22 10.20 16.51 -3.96
CA LEU A 22 9.47 15.41 -3.33
C LEU A 22 8.50 15.96 -2.27
N LEU A 23 7.20 15.73 -2.44
CA LEU A 23 6.19 16.03 -1.42
C LEU A 23 5.70 14.70 -0.83
N ALA A 24 6.10 14.42 0.41
CA ALA A 24 5.54 13.29 1.16
C ALA A 24 4.21 13.73 1.79
N ASN A 25 3.12 13.06 1.43
CA ASN A 25 1.83 13.25 2.10
C ASN A 25 1.66 12.12 3.13
N VAL A 26 1.70 12.45 4.41
CA VAL A 26 1.43 11.51 5.51
C VAL A 26 -0.03 11.68 5.92
N SER A 27 -0.89 10.76 5.48
CA SER A 27 -2.26 10.69 5.96
C SER A 27 -2.32 9.74 7.16
N ASN A 28 -2.55 10.28 8.35
CA ASN A 28 -2.82 9.47 9.54
C ASN A 28 -4.21 8.84 9.42
N ALA A 29 -4.25 7.52 9.22
CA ALA A 29 -5.49 6.76 9.41
C ALA A 29 -5.65 6.53 10.92
N GLN A 30 -6.67 7.15 11.52
CA GLN A 30 -7.10 6.83 12.87
C GLN A 30 -7.78 5.45 12.85
N GLY A 31 -7.12 4.45 13.45
CA GLY A 31 -7.74 3.19 13.83
C GLY A 31 -6.99 1.93 13.37
N GLY A 32 -6.31 1.28 14.30
CA GLY A 32 -6.08 -0.17 14.32
C GLY A 32 -4.93 -0.73 13.49
N SER A 33 -3.85 -1.12 14.17
CA SER A 33 -2.67 -1.87 13.70
C SER A 33 -1.82 -1.20 12.62
N GLU A 34 -0.68 -0.65 13.07
CA GLU A 34 0.22 0.18 12.29
C GLU A 34 0.94 -0.59 11.18
N THR A 35 0.62 -0.26 9.94
CA THR A 35 1.60 -0.35 8.85
C THR A 35 1.46 0.89 7.97
N THR A 36 2.11 1.97 8.39
CA THR A 36 2.15 3.25 7.67
C THR A 36 2.94 3.09 6.37
N ALA A 37 2.23 2.87 5.27
CA ALA A 37 2.83 2.89 3.94
C ALA A 37 2.96 4.35 3.48
N ALA A 38 4.17 4.91 3.55
CA ALA A 38 4.46 6.21 2.96
C ALA A 38 4.37 6.12 1.43
N ARG A 39 3.40 6.80 0.83
CA ARG A 39 3.22 6.86 -0.63
C ARG A 39 3.93 8.10 -1.17
N LEU A 40 5.01 7.89 -1.91
CA LEU A 40 5.86 8.93 -2.50
C LEU A 40 5.20 9.53 -3.75
N VAL A 41 4.97 10.85 -3.78
CA VAL A 41 4.46 11.56 -4.97
C VAL A 41 5.32 12.80 -5.25
N ILE A 42 5.92 12.90 -6.43
CA ILE A 42 6.82 14.00 -6.85
C ILE A 42 6.01 15.04 -7.63
N CYS A 43 5.94 16.31 -7.21
CA CYS A 43 5.18 17.37 -7.91
C CYS A 43 5.83 18.78 -7.78
N THR A 44 5.83 19.55 -8.87
CA THR A 44 6.35 20.94 -9.01
C THR A 44 5.27 22.02 -8.88
N HIS A 45 5.63 23.28 -8.60
CA HIS A 45 4.67 24.37 -8.30
C HIS A 45 3.71 24.74 -9.47
N ARG A 46 4.09 24.49 -10.74
CA ARG A 46 3.19 24.63 -11.90
C ARG A 46 2.13 23.49 -11.96
N GLN A 47 2.31 22.43 -11.17
CA GLN A 47 1.38 21.31 -11.06
C GLN A 47 0.27 21.54 -10.05
N LEU A 48 0.31 22.52 -9.13
CA LEU A 48 -0.79 22.71 -8.16
C LEU A 48 -2.13 23.10 -8.81
N SER A 49 -2.12 23.99 -9.81
CA SER A 49 -3.33 24.33 -10.59
C SER A 49 -3.76 23.18 -11.51
N SER A 50 -2.80 22.45 -12.07
CA SER A 50 -3.06 21.23 -12.85
C SER A 50 -3.61 20.10 -11.98
N GLN A 51 -3.17 19.98 -10.73
CA GLN A 51 -3.63 19.02 -9.74
C GLN A 51 -5.05 19.34 -9.29
N GLN A 52 -5.38 20.61 -9.04
CA GLN A 52 -6.77 20.99 -8.74
C GLN A 52 -7.71 20.74 -9.93
N LEU A 53 -7.25 21.01 -11.15
CA LEU A 53 -8.01 20.71 -12.37
C LEU A 53 -8.15 19.19 -12.58
N GLN A 54 -7.10 18.42 -12.32
CA GLN A 54 -7.12 16.96 -12.33
C GLN A 54 -8.05 16.41 -11.25
N GLN A 55 -8.03 16.96 -10.03
CA GLN A 55 -8.89 16.56 -8.93
C GLN A 55 -10.37 16.80 -9.26
N LYS A 56 -10.70 17.96 -9.86
CA LYS A 56 -12.05 18.26 -10.35
C LYS A 56 -12.49 17.32 -11.48
N ARG A 57 -11.58 16.91 -12.36
CA ARG A 57 -11.85 15.92 -13.42
C ARG A 57 -12.08 14.52 -12.83
N THR A 58 -11.28 14.12 -11.85
CA THR A 58 -11.40 12.84 -11.14
C THR A 58 -12.74 12.74 -10.43
N GLN A 59 -13.18 13.79 -9.73
CA GLN A 59 -14.49 13.82 -9.07
C GLN A 59 -15.66 13.64 -10.06
N ARG A 60 -15.57 14.23 -11.26
CA ARG A 60 -16.59 14.06 -12.31
C ARG A 60 -16.63 12.62 -12.85
N VAL A 61 -15.47 12.01 -13.03
CA VAL A 61 -15.34 10.61 -13.46
C VAL A 61 -16.00 9.67 -12.44
N PHE A 62 -15.68 9.83 -11.15
CA PHE A 62 -16.31 9.05 -10.10
C PHE A 62 -17.81 9.26 -10.01
N GLY A 63 -18.30 10.51 -10.10
CA GLY A 63 -19.73 10.79 -10.09
C GLY A 63 -20.49 10.14 -11.24
N ASN A 64 -19.88 10.06 -12.43
CA ASN A 64 -20.48 9.38 -13.58
C ASN A 64 -20.54 7.86 -13.38
N ILE A 65 -19.46 7.26 -12.89
CA ILE A 65 -19.39 5.82 -12.60
C ILE A 65 -20.41 5.47 -11.51
N GLU A 66 -20.43 6.24 -10.41
CA GLU A 66 -21.35 6.02 -9.31
C GLU A 66 -22.81 6.13 -9.77
N ARG A 67 -23.13 7.12 -10.61
CA ARG A 67 -24.46 7.24 -11.20
C ARG A 67 -24.85 6.01 -12.01
N GLN A 68 -23.93 5.44 -12.80
CA GLN A 68 -24.19 4.23 -13.58
C GLN A 68 -24.34 2.99 -12.68
N ILE A 69 -23.53 2.87 -11.63
CA ILE A 69 -23.61 1.78 -10.65
C ILE A 69 -24.95 1.83 -9.91
N ARG A 70 -25.39 3.01 -9.46
CA ARG A 70 -26.68 3.19 -8.76
C ARG A 70 -27.89 2.84 -9.64
N GLN A 71 -27.77 2.96 -10.96
CA GLN A 71 -28.83 2.53 -11.90
C GLN A 71 -28.90 1.02 -12.07
N LYS A 72 -27.81 0.30 -11.75
CA LYS A 72 -27.78 -1.16 -11.74
C LYS A 72 -28.12 -1.66 -10.34
N GLU A 73 -29.38 -2.02 -10.12
CA GLU A 73 -29.84 -2.54 -8.82
C GLU A 73 -29.11 -3.84 -8.43
N ILE A 74 -28.69 -4.63 -9.41
CA ILE A 74 -28.05 -5.92 -9.19
C ILE A 74 -26.83 -6.03 -10.11
N ILE A 75 -25.68 -6.36 -9.54
CA ILE A 75 -24.44 -6.69 -10.25
C ILE A 75 -24.10 -8.13 -9.86
N LEU A 76 -24.24 -9.06 -10.79
CA LEU A 76 -24.11 -10.50 -10.51
C LEU A 76 -22.73 -11.03 -10.88
N THR A 77 -22.13 -10.46 -11.93
CA THR A 77 -20.86 -10.94 -12.47
C THR A 77 -19.76 -9.87 -12.36
N PRO A 78 -18.49 -10.27 -12.17
CA PRO A 78 -17.38 -9.32 -12.20
C PRO A 78 -17.24 -8.66 -13.58
N ASP A 79 -17.61 -9.35 -14.66
CA ASP A 79 -17.58 -8.81 -16.02
C ASP A 79 -18.53 -7.61 -16.21
N GLU A 80 -19.73 -7.65 -15.62
CA GLU A 80 -20.65 -6.50 -15.62
C GLU A 80 -20.05 -5.26 -14.95
N SER A 81 -19.24 -5.47 -13.91
CA SER A 81 -18.50 -4.39 -13.26
C SER A 81 -17.46 -3.83 -14.22
N TYR A 82 -16.66 -4.70 -14.86
CA TYR A 82 -15.64 -4.27 -15.82
C TYR A 82 -16.25 -3.51 -16.99
N GLU A 83 -17.36 -3.94 -17.58
CA GLU A 83 -17.97 -3.19 -18.67
C GLU A 83 -18.42 -1.78 -18.24
N THR A 84 -18.86 -1.61 -16.99
CA THR A 84 -19.19 -0.29 -16.43
C THR A 84 -17.98 0.64 -16.40
N PHE A 85 -16.83 0.12 -15.97
CA PHE A 85 -15.59 0.90 -15.91
C PHE A 85 -14.99 1.15 -17.30
N ARG A 86 -15.21 0.24 -18.27
CA ARG A 86 -14.60 0.31 -19.61
C ARG A 86 -15.12 1.51 -20.39
N GLY A 87 -16.37 1.91 -20.19
CA GLY A 87 -16.96 3.10 -20.81
C GLY A 87 -16.31 4.42 -20.36
N VAL A 88 -15.55 4.41 -19.26
CA VAL A 88 -14.96 5.63 -18.67
C VAL A 88 -13.43 5.62 -18.72
N GLY A 89 -12.79 4.45 -18.85
CA GLY A 89 -11.34 4.36 -18.91
C GLY A 89 -10.80 2.99 -19.32
N THR A 90 -9.47 2.88 -19.35
CA THR A 90 -8.77 1.62 -19.63
C THR A 90 -8.67 0.79 -18.35
N ILE A 91 -9.19 -0.43 -18.40
CA ILE A 91 -9.11 -1.37 -17.29
C ILE A 91 -7.88 -2.24 -17.48
N LEU A 92 -7.07 -2.35 -16.43
CA LEU A 92 -5.99 -3.31 -16.34
C LEU A 92 -6.36 -4.30 -15.24
N ARG A 93 -6.49 -5.57 -15.61
CA ARG A 93 -6.83 -6.68 -14.71
C ARG A 93 -5.57 -7.23 -14.08
N LEU A 94 -5.56 -7.20 -12.75
CA LEU A 94 -4.50 -7.77 -11.94
C LEU A 94 -4.36 -9.26 -12.24
N GLY A 95 -3.15 -9.73 -12.56
CA GLY A 95 -2.87 -11.15 -12.84
C GLY A 95 -3.20 -11.62 -14.25
N GLN A 96 -3.90 -10.81 -15.05
CA GLN A 96 -4.16 -11.09 -16.46
C GLN A 96 -3.36 -10.14 -17.36
N ASP A 97 -3.47 -8.84 -17.12
CA ASP A 97 -2.83 -7.82 -17.96
C ASP A 97 -1.45 -7.42 -17.43
N PHE A 98 -1.23 -7.55 -16.11
CA PHE A 98 0.06 -7.29 -15.49
C PHE A 98 0.34 -8.20 -14.29
N ASP A 99 1.61 -8.52 -14.13
CA ASP A 99 2.13 -9.28 -13.00
C ASP A 99 2.21 -8.41 -11.74
N PHE A 100 1.88 -9.02 -10.60
CA PHE A 100 1.97 -8.37 -9.30
C PHE A 100 3.23 -8.84 -8.57
N TYR A 101 3.98 -7.92 -7.97
CA TYR A 101 5.25 -8.22 -7.33
C TYR A 101 5.29 -7.67 -5.89
N ASP A 102 5.91 -8.41 -4.96
CA ASP A 102 6.11 -7.97 -3.57
C ASP A 102 7.33 -7.06 -3.45
N TRP A 103 7.13 -5.79 -3.78
CA TRP A 103 8.15 -4.77 -3.57
C TRP A 103 8.44 -4.52 -2.10
N LYS A 104 7.49 -4.78 -1.19
CA LYS A 104 7.65 -4.43 0.23
C LYS A 104 8.68 -5.34 0.88
N ILE A 105 8.57 -6.65 0.67
CA ILE A 105 9.54 -7.62 1.21
C ILE A 105 10.89 -7.44 0.54
N SER A 106 10.94 -7.34 -0.79
CA SER A 106 12.20 -7.18 -1.52
C SER A 106 12.92 -5.88 -1.19
N VAL A 107 12.21 -4.77 -0.98
CA VAL A 107 12.83 -3.52 -0.55
C VAL A 107 13.33 -3.62 0.90
N LYS A 108 12.59 -4.27 1.81
CA LYS A 108 13.02 -4.47 3.20
C LYS A 108 14.30 -5.30 3.32
N SER A 109 14.57 -6.22 2.39
CA SER A 109 15.79 -7.03 2.42
C SER A 109 17.03 -6.20 2.04
N VAL A 110 16.88 -5.18 1.19
CA VAL A 110 17.98 -4.37 0.64
C VAL A 110 18.14 -3.00 1.34
N LEU A 111 17.06 -2.28 1.64
CA LEU A 111 17.10 -0.97 2.29
C LEU A 111 17.21 -1.07 3.83
N LYS A 112 17.89 -0.10 4.44
CA LYS A 112 17.85 0.13 5.88
C LYS A 112 16.47 0.60 6.31
N ILE A 113 16.07 0.28 7.54
CA ILE A 113 14.86 0.85 8.13
C ILE A 113 14.98 2.39 8.20
N PRO A 114 13.89 3.16 7.96
CA PRO A 114 13.94 4.62 7.95
C PRO A 114 14.52 5.26 9.23
N GLY A 115 14.37 4.61 10.39
CA GLY A 115 14.95 5.08 11.65
C GLY A 115 16.48 4.97 11.74
N SER A 116 17.12 4.17 10.89
CA SER A 116 18.58 4.02 10.83
C SER A 116 19.21 4.83 9.70
N TRP A 117 18.45 5.76 9.11
CA TRP A 117 18.99 6.67 8.11
C TRP A 117 19.80 7.76 8.80
N HIS A 118 20.73 8.37 8.08
CA HIS A 118 21.58 9.45 8.60
C HIS A 118 20.83 10.78 8.76
N PHE A 119 19.52 10.77 8.51
CA PHE A 119 18.59 11.87 8.74
C PHE A 119 17.23 11.31 9.16
N GLN A 120 16.41 12.14 9.82
CA GLN A 120 15.09 11.72 10.28
C GLN A 120 14.07 11.80 9.14
N PHE A 121 13.59 10.64 8.68
CA PHE A 121 12.66 10.55 7.56
C PHE A 121 11.39 11.40 7.78
N ASN A 122 10.79 11.32 8.96
CA ASN A 122 9.52 12.02 9.26
C ASN A 122 9.65 13.54 9.35
N LEU A 123 10.82 14.06 9.74
CA LEU A 123 11.06 15.51 9.80
C LEU A 123 11.45 16.10 8.43
N SER A 124 11.81 15.26 7.47
CA SER A 124 12.32 15.71 6.18
C SER A 124 11.18 16.21 5.27
N LYS A 125 11.22 17.49 4.91
CA LYS A 125 10.30 18.10 3.95
C LYS A 125 10.79 17.96 2.51
N ARG A 126 12.11 17.90 2.33
CA ARG A 126 12.75 17.82 1.02
C ARG A 126 13.69 16.62 1.00
N PHE A 127 13.51 15.74 0.02
CA PHE A 127 14.42 14.64 -0.25
C PHE A 127 15.21 14.93 -1.51
N MET A 128 16.48 14.62 -1.50
CA MET A 128 17.35 14.67 -2.67
C MET A 128 17.93 13.29 -2.89
N ILE A 129 17.83 12.81 -4.13
CA ILE A 129 18.36 11.52 -4.53
C ILE A 129 19.36 11.82 -5.63
N ARG A 130 20.59 11.35 -5.47
CA ARG A 130 21.62 11.46 -6.50
C ARG A 130 22.23 10.10 -6.76
N LYS A 131 22.64 9.91 -8.01
CA LYS A 131 23.44 8.79 -8.44
C LYS A 131 24.90 9.24 -8.43
N ASP A 132 25.73 8.51 -7.70
CA ASP A 132 27.18 8.74 -7.67
C ASP A 132 27.85 8.14 -8.92
N HIS A 133 29.09 8.57 -9.20
CA HIS A 133 29.90 8.04 -10.32
C HIS A 133 30.04 6.51 -10.28
N ASN A 134 30.03 5.92 -9.08
CA ASN A 134 30.07 4.47 -8.87
C ASN A 134 28.70 3.78 -9.00
N ASN A 135 27.71 4.42 -9.64
CA ASN A 135 26.34 3.90 -9.78
C ASN A 135 25.64 3.66 -8.43
N ARG A 136 26.16 4.24 -7.33
CA ARG A 136 25.57 4.14 -5.99
C ARG A 136 24.51 5.21 -5.82
N VAL A 137 23.36 4.85 -5.28
CA VAL A 137 22.30 5.82 -4.98
C VAL A 137 22.51 6.36 -3.57
N ALA A 138 22.74 7.67 -3.48
CA ALA A 138 22.85 8.39 -2.22
C ALA A 138 21.62 9.27 -2.03
N VAL A 139 21.09 9.27 -0.81
CA VAL A 139 19.88 10.00 -0.45
C VAL A 139 20.23 10.99 0.63
N LYS A 140 19.53 12.12 0.64
CA LYS A 140 19.61 13.16 1.64
C LYS A 140 18.18 13.64 1.94
N GLY A 141 17.87 13.89 3.21
CA GLY A 141 16.60 14.48 3.63
C GLY A 141 16.85 15.74 4.44
N GLU A 142 16.14 16.81 4.13
CA GLU A 142 16.28 18.14 4.73
C GLU A 142 14.97 18.53 5.43
N PRO A 143 15.03 19.07 6.67
CA PRO A 143 13.84 19.48 7.41
C PRO A 143 13.18 20.74 6.86
N ASN A 144 13.91 21.54 6.06
CA ASN A 144 13.41 22.75 5.43
C ASN A 144 13.68 22.74 3.93
N TYR A 145 12.92 23.52 3.17
CA TYR A 145 13.04 23.57 1.70
C TYR A 145 14.28 24.31 1.22
N ASP A 146 14.86 25.19 2.04
CA ASP A 146 15.92 26.12 1.64
C ASP A 146 17.26 25.82 2.32
N THR A 147 17.37 24.74 3.08
CA THR A 147 18.60 24.37 3.82
C THR A 147 19.36 23.24 3.14
N ASP A 148 20.69 23.33 3.13
CA ASP A 148 21.59 22.31 2.60
C ASP A 148 22.60 21.84 3.67
N THR A 149 22.09 21.49 4.86
CA THR A 149 22.94 21.19 6.04
C THR A 149 23.34 19.72 6.16
N ILE A 150 22.53 18.79 5.66
CA ILE A 150 22.75 17.34 5.85
C ILE A 150 23.55 16.77 4.67
N ASN A 151 24.56 15.93 4.92
CA ASN A 151 25.31 15.33 3.81
C ASN A 151 24.56 14.17 3.16
N PHE A 152 24.82 13.89 1.88
CA PHE A 152 24.31 12.70 1.21
C PHE A 152 24.88 11.43 1.84
N GLY A 153 24.02 10.44 2.11
CA GLY A 153 24.41 9.16 2.67
C GLY A 153 23.73 7.97 2.01
N ASN A 154 24.28 6.79 2.27
CA ASN A 154 23.76 5.54 1.73
C ASN A 154 22.63 4.96 2.62
N VAL A 155 21.47 4.72 2.01
CA VAL A 155 20.28 4.13 2.65
C VAL A 155 20.15 2.61 2.44
N PHE A 156 21.00 2.01 1.62
CA PHE A 156 21.07 0.56 1.43
C PHE A 156 21.85 -0.10 2.56
N LYS A 157 21.53 -1.36 2.88
CA LYS A 157 22.33 -2.19 3.80
C LYS A 157 23.74 -2.39 3.26
N THR A 158 24.68 -2.72 4.15
CA THR A 158 26.09 -2.92 3.77
C THR A 158 26.21 -4.00 2.69
N GLY A 159 26.94 -3.69 1.61
CA GLY A 159 27.14 -4.61 0.48
C GLY A 159 25.94 -4.77 -0.46
N LYS A 160 24.84 -4.03 -0.25
CA LYS A 160 23.66 -4.06 -1.10
C LYS A 160 23.50 -2.78 -1.91
N THR A 161 22.89 -2.91 -3.08
CA THR A 161 22.65 -1.86 -4.07
C THR A 161 21.21 -1.91 -4.58
N ALA A 162 20.80 -0.92 -5.38
CA ALA A 162 19.45 -0.90 -5.96
C ALA A 162 19.19 -2.08 -6.90
N SER A 163 20.23 -2.61 -7.56
CA SER A 163 20.13 -3.76 -8.47
C SER A 163 19.84 -5.06 -7.72
N ASP A 164 20.13 -5.15 -6.42
CA ASP A 164 19.81 -6.31 -5.60
C ASP A 164 18.32 -6.40 -5.22
N ILE A 165 17.50 -5.39 -5.58
CA ILE A 165 16.06 -5.42 -5.36
C ILE A 165 15.44 -6.30 -6.45
N GLU A 166 15.15 -7.54 -6.07
CA GLU A 166 14.46 -8.52 -6.92
C GLU A 166 13.06 -8.78 -6.34
N PRO A 167 12.01 -8.08 -6.84
CA PRO A 167 10.64 -8.31 -6.41
C PRO A 167 10.18 -9.72 -6.74
N THR A 168 9.65 -10.44 -5.76
CA THR A 168 9.07 -11.75 -6.00
C THR A 168 7.67 -11.61 -6.58
N LYS A 169 7.37 -12.38 -7.64
CA LYS A 169 6.04 -12.41 -8.23
C LYS A 169 5.06 -12.99 -7.22
N LEU A 170 3.99 -12.26 -6.93
CA LEU A 170 2.91 -12.69 -6.07
C LEU A 170 1.84 -13.41 -6.89
N ASN A 171 1.35 -14.52 -6.33
CA ASN A 171 0.19 -15.19 -6.89
C ASN A 171 -1.03 -14.30 -6.72
N VAL A 172 -1.73 -14.04 -7.82
CA VAL A 172 -2.95 -13.25 -7.80
C VAL A 172 -4.09 -14.16 -7.39
N GLY A 173 -4.75 -13.79 -6.30
CA GLY A 173 -5.81 -14.59 -5.69
C GLY A 173 -5.48 -14.86 -4.22
N ALA A 174 -6.32 -14.37 -3.33
CA ALA A 174 -6.30 -14.83 -1.95
C ALA A 174 -7.19 -16.07 -1.85
N GLU A 175 -6.70 -17.09 -1.16
CA GLU A 175 -7.52 -18.24 -0.80
C GLU A 175 -8.71 -17.74 0.03
N VAL A 176 -9.92 -18.10 -0.40
CA VAL A 176 -11.13 -17.67 0.28
C VAL A 176 -11.36 -18.59 1.46
N LYS A 177 -11.39 -18.03 2.67
CA LYS A 177 -11.68 -18.81 3.88
C LYS A 177 -12.99 -19.61 3.72
N PRO A 178 -13.05 -20.87 4.17
CA PRO A 178 -14.23 -21.73 4.00
C PRO A 178 -15.49 -21.14 4.63
N ALA A 179 -15.35 -20.41 5.74
CA ALA A 179 -16.46 -19.69 6.37
C ALA A 179 -17.14 -18.66 5.42
N LYS A 180 -16.36 -17.96 4.59
CA LYS A 180 -16.90 -17.03 3.59
C LYS A 180 -17.61 -17.76 2.46
N LEU A 181 -17.13 -18.94 2.07
CA LEU A 181 -17.74 -19.75 1.02
C LEU A 181 -19.09 -20.32 1.46
N GLN A 182 -19.20 -20.74 2.72
CA GLN A 182 -20.48 -21.09 3.31
C GLN A 182 -21.45 -19.91 3.31
N ASP A 183 -20.98 -18.71 3.66
CA ASP A 183 -21.81 -17.50 3.66
C ASP A 183 -22.27 -17.11 2.25
N ILE A 184 -21.36 -17.16 1.26
CA ILE A 184 -21.70 -16.96 -0.16
C ILE A 184 -22.79 -17.96 -0.59
N ASN A 185 -22.66 -19.23 -0.25
CA ASN A 185 -23.68 -20.24 -0.57
C ASN A 185 -25.03 -19.92 0.12
N LYS A 186 -25.02 -19.50 1.39
CA LYS A 186 -26.24 -19.08 2.10
C LYS A 186 -26.90 -17.88 1.42
N LEU A 187 -26.13 -16.88 1.00
CA LEU A 187 -26.63 -15.71 0.29
C LEU A 187 -27.25 -16.08 -1.06
N LEU A 188 -26.58 -16.94 -1.84
CA LEU A 188 -27.09 -17.40 -3.13
C LEU A 188 -28.41 -18.17 -2.98
N VAL A 189 -28.50 -19.07 -1.99
CA VAL A 189 -29.75 -19.78 -1.70
C VAL A 189 -30.86 -18.82 -1.25
N LYS A 190 -30.53 -17.85 -0.39
CA LYS A 190 -31.49 -16.87 0.13
C LYS A 190 -32.10 -16.00 -0.98
N HIS A 191 -31.31 -15.56 -1.95
CA HIS A 191 -31.76 -14.63 -2.99
C HIS A 191 -32.27 -15.31 -4.26
N LEU A 192 -31.75 -16.50 -4.61
CA LEU A 192 -32.00 -17.14 -5.91
C LEU A 192 -32.67 -18.52 -5.80
N GLY A 193 -32.89 -19.00 -4.56
CA GLY A 193 -33.47 -20.30 -4.25
C GLY A 193 -32.45 -21.44 -4.30
N ILE A 194 -32.90 -22.65 -3.98
CA ILE A 194 -32.06 -23.87 -3.93
C ILE A 194 -31.50 -24.20 -5.33
N GLU A 195 -32.27 -23.90 -6.38
CA GLU A 195 -31.93 -24.17 -7.79
C GLU A 195 -30.90 -23.19 -8.41
N TRP A 196 -30.26 -22.33 -7.60
CA TRP A 196 -29.32 -21.34 -8.11
C TRP A 196 -28.16 -21.97 -8.90
N ARG A 197 -27.76 -23.20 -8.55
CA ARG A 197 -26.68 -23.95 -9.22
C ARG A 197 -26.96 -24.26 -10.69
N ASN A 198 -28.23 -24.30 -11.10
CA ASN A 198 -28.60 -24.61 -12.49
C ASN A 198 -28.41 -23.40 -13.42
N ARG A 199 -28.15 -22.21 -12.87
CA ARG A 199 -28.07 -20.97 -13.65
C ARG A 199 -26.66 -20.75 -14.19
N LYS A 200 -26.50 -20.82 -15.52
CA LYS A 200 -25.21 -20.69 -16.22
C LYS A 200 -24.42 -19.42 -15.88
N PHE A 201 -25.09 -18.31 -15.61
CA PHE A 201 -24.42 -17.05 -15.29
C PHE A 201 -23.75 -17.04 -13.90
N LEU A 202 -24.00 -18.05 -13.05
CA LEU A 202 -23.37 -18.22 -11.73
C LEU A 202 -22.23 -19.23 -11.73
N ASN A 203 -21.77 -19.68 -12.90
CA ASN A 203 -20.66 -20.64 -13.03
C ASN A 203 -19.38 -20.17 -12.31
N PHE A 204 -19.18 -18.85 -12.21
CA PHE A 204 -18.08 -18.28 -11.43
C PHE A 204 -18.07 -18.77 -9.97
N PHE A 205 -19.23 -18.78 -9.32
CA PHE A 205 -19.36 -19.24 -7.93
C PHE A 205 -19.24 -20.76 -7.81
N LEU A 206 -19.62 -21.52 -8.84
CA LEU A 206 -19.41 -22.97 -8.84
C LEU A 206 -17.93 -23.33 -8.83
N ASN A 207 -17.12 -22.66 -9.67
CA ASN A 207 -15.68 -22.85 -9.68
C ASN A 207 -15.05 -22.48 -8.33
N LEU A 208 -15.55 -21.40 -7.72
CA LEU A 208 -15.11 -20.95 -6.40
C LEU A 208 -15.42 -21.99 -5.29
N LEU A 209 -16.62 -22.56 -5.29
CA LEU A 209 -17.03 -23.58 -4.30
C LEU A 209 -16.42 -24.96 -4.56
N ALA A 210 -16.12 -25.31 -5.82
CA ALA A 210 -15.51 -26.58 -6.18
C ALA A 210 -14.04 -26.68 -5.75
N THR A 211 -13.35 -25.54 -5.67
CA THR A 211 -11.93 -25.47 -5.28
C THR A 211 -11.71 -25.98 -3.84
N ASP A 212 -12.67 -25.74 -2.94
CA ASP A 212 -12.61 -26.17 -1.54
C ASP A 212 -12.87 -27.67 -1.34
N ALA A 213 -13.58 -28.33 -2.26
CA ALA A 213 -13.98 -29.73 -2.10
C ALA A 213 -12.83 -30.74 -2.28
N GLY A 214 -11.65 -30.28 -2.74
CA GLY A 214 -10.51 -31.12 -3.11
C GLY A 214 -9.39 -31.24 -2.08
N GLN A 215 -9.48 -30.60 -0.92
CA GLN A 215 -8.50 -30.75 0.16
C GLN A 215 -9.17 -31.47 1.35
N PRO A 216 -9.05 -32.81 1.48
CA PRO A 216 -9.29 -33.46 2.75
C PRO A 216 -8.24 -32.92 3.72
N ASN A 217 -8.66 -32.02 4.61
CA ASN A 217 -7.86 -31.59 5.75
C ASN A 217 -7.74 -32.75 6.75
N ASP A 218 -6.96 -33.77 6.40
CA ASP A 218 -6.40 -34.74 7.35
C ASP A 218 -5.13 -34.13 7.96
N ILE A 219 -5.29 -33.07 8.77
CA ILE A 219 -4.34 -32.77 9.84
C ILE A 219 -5.13 -32.44 11.11
N PRO A 220 -5.03 -33.28 12.15
CA PRO A 220 -5.75 -33.09 13.39
C PRO A 220 -5.24 -31.87 14.13
N ASP A 221 -6.19 -31.05 14.55
CA ASP A 221 -6.24 -30.27 15.79
C ASP A 221 -5.00 -30.41 16.69
N SER A 222 -4.05 -29.50 16.50
CA SER A 222 -3.13 -29.11 17.57
C SER A 222 -3.46 -27.68 17.98
N THR A 223 -4.44 -27.59 18.87
CA THR A 223 -4.54 -26.61 19.94
C THR A 223 -3.20 -25.92 20.25
N GLN A 224 -2.97 -24.76 19.65
CA GLN A 224 -2.20 -23.69 20.30
C GLN A 224 -3.19 -22.58 20.64
N THR A 225 -3.87 -22.81 21.76
CA THR A 225 -4.40 -21.79 22.64
C THR A 225 -3.24 -20.87 23.02
N HIS A 226 -3.09 -19.74 22.32
CA HIS A 226 -2.45 -18.58 22.93
C HIS A 226 -3.41 -18.05 24.00
N SER A 227 -3.30 -18.66 25.18
CA SER A 227 -3.77 -18.07 26.43
C SER A 227 -2.88 -16.87 26.68
N SER A 228 -3.41 -15.69 26.39
CA SER A 228 -2.94 -14.46 27.01
C SER A 228 -3.31 -14.56 28.48
N THR A 229 -2.43 -15.10 29.30
CA THR A 229 -2.40 -14.72 30.72
C THR A 229 -1.92 -13.28 30.75
N GLU A 230 -2.88 -12.35 30.84
CA GLU A 230 -2.68 -11.08 31.51
C GLU A 230 -2.17 -11.39 32.92
N THR A 231 -0.85 -11.31 33.11
CA THR A 231 -0.30 -11.02 34.43
C THR A 231 -0.17 -9.51 34.50
N ASP A 232 -1.13 -8.92 35.19
CA ASP A 232 -1.05 -7.58 35.76
C ASP A 232 0.16 -7.52 36.69
N ASP A 233 1.33 -7.14 36.15
CA ASP A 233 2.44 -6.65 36.97
C ASP A 233 2.30 -5.13 37.07
N GLU A 234 1.44 -4.71 38.01
CA GLU A 234 1.64 -3.49 38.78
C GLU A 234 3.03 -3.53 39.43
N ASN A 235 3.99 -2.78 38.91
CA ASN A 235 4.93 -2.06 39.76
C ASN A 235 5.81 -1.10 38.96
N THR A 236 6.24 -0.03 39.64
CA THR A 236 7.40 0.83 39.36
C THR A 236 7.07 2.29 39.04
N LEU A 237 7.02 3.04 40.16
CA LEU A 237 7.44 4.43 40.38
C LEU A 237 6.64 5.58 39.74
N MET A 238 5.70 6.08 40.53
CA MET A 238 5.46 7.52 40.68
C MET A 238 6.75 8.17 41.23
N GLU A 239 7.46 8.94 40.41
CA GLU A 239 8.33 10.00 40.91
C GLU A 239 7.50 11.25 41.14
N GLU A 240 7.45 11.62 42.41
CA GLU A 240 6.86 12.81 43.00
C GLU A 240 7.63 14.05 42.53
N ILE A 241 7.10 14.81 41.56
CA ILE A 241 7.58 16.16 41.28
C ILE A 241 6.89 17.09 42.28
N THR A 242 7.60 17.40 43.36
CA THR A 242 7.24 18.47 44.30
C THR A 242 7.39 19.82 43.63
N ASP A 243 6.28 20.58 43.57
CA ASP A 243 6.27 22.01 43.29
C ASP A 243 6.95 22.76 44.43
N ASP A 244 8.19 23.22 44.19
CA ASP A 244 8.89 24.11 45.10
C ASP A 244 9.15 25.49 44.45
N GLN A 245 8.35 26.45 44.91
CA GLN A 245 8.76 27.82 45.25
C GLN A 245 9.60 28.60 44.23
N ASN A 246 8.94 29.20 43.23
CA ASN A 246 9.51 30.38 42.56
C ASN A 246 8.99 31.66 43.22
N SER A 247 9.60 32.00 44.36
CA SER A 247 9.49 33.32 44.96
C SER A 247 10.86 34.00 44.95
N ARG A 248 10.84 35.30 44.60
CA ARG A 248 11.90 36.31 44.76
C ARG A 248 12.94 36.39 43.64
N LEU A 249 12.86 37.48 42.87
CA LEU A 249 13.86 38.56 42.90
C LEU A 249 13.32 39.81 42.18
N ASN A 250 12.82 40.76 42.98
CA ASN A 250 12.89 42.18 42.69
C ASN A 250 14.11 42.71 43.46
N VAL A 251 15.14 43.17 42.74
CA VAL A 251 16.01 44.31 43.08
C VAL A 251 16.43 44.96 41.77
#